data_AF-W0DBK2-F1
#
_entry.id   AF-W0DBK2-F1
#
_cell.length_a   1.000
_cell.length_b   1.000
_cell.length_c   1.000
_cell.angle_alpha   90.00
_cell.angle_beta   90.00
_cell.angle_gamma   90.00
#
_symmetry.space_group_name_H-M   'P 1'
#
loop_
_entity.id
_entity.type
_entity.pdbx_description
1 polymer ?
#
loop_
_entity_poly.entity_id
_entity_poly.type
_entity_poly.pdbx_seq_one_letter_code
_entity_poly.pdbx_strand_id
1 'polypeptide(L)'
;MSVRHQKRLYIEELFSHIKQDAGEYRIYNLYVPEDGDIEDLEIIDLQVDFSDPESIKKYLDRTTRETLEAEVKGLKLLAMVLEKEGSYIFSSKEELSEDFKKQVLEKIEQIKEE
;
A
#
# COMPACT_ATOMS: atom_id res chain seq x y z
N MET A 1 5.58 12.58 20.33
CA MET A 1 5.32 11.30 19.63
C MET A 1 6.50 11.02 18.71
N SER A 2 6.94 9.75 18.60
CA SER A 2 8.03 9.37 17.68
C SER A 2 7.51 9.31 16.23
N VAL A 3 8.37 9.63 15.25
CA VAL A 3 8.09 9.52 13.81
C VAL A 3 7.54 8.14 13.45
N ARG A 4 8.10 7.08 14.05
CA ARG A 4 7.63 5.70 13.87
C ARG A 4 6.18 5.50 14.32
N HIS A 5 5.78 6.15 15.40
CA HIS A 5 4.41 6.03 15.91
C HIS A 5 3.42 6.77 15.00
N GLN A 6 3.79 7.95 14.49
CA GLN A 6 2.99 8.67 13.51
C GLN A 6 2.83 7.87 12.21
N LYS A 7 3.91 7.25 11.72
CA LYS A 7 3.86 6.41 10.53
C LYS A 7 3.03 5.16 10.73
N ARG A 8 3.15 4.53 11.89
CA ARG A 8 2.29 3.39 12.23
C ARG A 8 0.81 3.75 12.17
N LEU A 9 0.42 4.87 12.79
CA LEU A 9 -0.97 5.34 12.77
C LEU A 9 -1.45 5.62 11.35
N TYR A 10 -0.62 6.26 10.52
CA TYR A 10 -0.95 6.52 9.11
C TYR A 10 -1.20 5.22 8.32
N ILE A 11 -0.34 4.22 8.51
CA ILE A 11 -0.46 2.92 7.84
C ILE A 11 -1.70 2.16 8.33
N GLU A 12 -1.97 2.18 9.63
CA GLU A 12 -3.17 1.56 10.20
C GLU A 12 -4.45 2.23 9.69
N GLU A 13 -4.43 3.55 9.52
CA GLU A 13 -5.52 4.32 8.94
C GLU A 13 -5.78 3.88 7.49
N LEU A 14 -4.74 3.86 6.63
CA LEU A 14 -4.86 3.37 5.26
C LEU A 14 -5.35 1.92 5.21
N PHE A 15 -4.77 1.04 6.03
CA PHE A 15 -5.14 -0.36 6.09
C PHE A 15 -6.59 -0.56 6.51
N SER A 16 -7.13 0.29 7.39
CA SER A 16 -8.50 0.18 7.87
C SER A 16 -9.55 0.28 6.76
N HIS A 17 -9.29 1.07 5.71
CA HIS A 17 -10.19 1.23 4.57
C HIS A 17 -10.22 0.02 3.63
N ILE A 18 -9.13 -0.76 3.60
CA ILE A 18 -9.04 -1.99 2.80
C ILE A 18 -9.26 -3.25 3.64
N LYS A 19 -9.52 -3.11 4.95
CA LYS A 19 -9.64 -4.24 5.85
C LYS A 19 -10.78 -5.17 5.44
N GLN A 20 -10.48 -6.47 5.34
CA GLN A 20 -11.46 -7.51 5.07
C GLN A 20 -11.76 -8.33 6.34
N ASP A 21 -12.88 -9.04 6.32
CA ASP A 21 -13.34 -9.87 7.45
C ASP A 21 -12.52 -11.16 7.60
N ALA A 22 -12.21 -11.83 6.49
CA ALA A 22 -11.39 -13.05 6.44
C ALA A 22 -10.92 -13.30 5.00
N GLY A 23 -9.86 -14.10 4.83
CA GLY A 23 -9.31 -14.51 3.54
C GLY A 23 -7.88 -14.02 3.29
N GLU A 24 -7.20 -14.68 2.35
CA GLU A 24 -5.88 -14.25 1.87
C GLU A 24 -6.03 -13.31 0.69
N TYR A 25 -5.42 -12.14 0.80
CA TYR A 25 -5.47 -11.11 -0.23
C TYR A 25 -4.09 -10.52 -0.49
N ARG A 26 -3.91 -9.99 -1.70
CA ARG A 26 -2.71 -9.23 -2.07
C ARG A 26 -2.96 -7.75 -1.85
N ILE A 27 -2.03 -7.12 -1.16
CA ILE A 27 -1.99 -5.68 -0.94
C ILE A 27 -0.77 -5.12 -1.64
N TYR A 28 -1.00 -4.10 -2.45
CA TYR A 28 0.01 -3.34 -3.19
C TYR A 28 0.21 -2.00 -2.49
N ASN A 29 1.38 -1.79 -1.91
CA ASN A 29 1.76 -0.51 -1.33
C ASN A 29 2.37 0.36 -2.43
N LEU A 30 1.81 1.54 -2.65
CA LEU A 30 2.27 2.48 -3.67
C LEU A 30 3.15 3.54 -3.04
N TYR A 31 4.42 3.55 -3.43
CA TYR A 31 5.40 4.53 -3.03
C TYR A 31 5.70 5.45 -4.20
N VAL A 32 5.64 6.76 -3.95
CA VAL A 32 5.94 7.78 -4.97
C VAL A 32 7.05 8.69 -4.48
N PRO A 33 7.89 9.26 -5.36
CA PRO A 33 8.80 10.33 -5.00
C PRO A 33 8.06 11.47 -4.30
N GLU A 34 8.69 12.13 -3.33
CA GLU A 34 8.10 13.31 -2.67
C GLU A 34 7.75 14.42 -3.68
N ASP A 35 8.49 14.49 -4.80
CA ASP A 35 8.29 15.44 -5.89
C ASP A 35 7.13 15.07 -6.84
N GLY A 36 6.47 13.93 -6.62
CA GLY A 36 5.15 13.63 -7.19
C GLY A 36 5.11 13.03 -8.60
N ASP A 37 6.26 12.71 -9.20
CA ASP A 37 6.29 12.05 -10.51
C ASP A 37 5.88 10.58 -10.43
N ILE A 38 4.85 10.24 -11.19
CA ILE A 38 4.19 8.93 -11.21
C ILE A 38 5.04 7.89 -11.97
N GLU A 39 5.93 8.35 -12.85
CA GLU A 39 6.78 7.48 -13.67
C GLU A 39 7.68 6.61 -12.79
N ASP A 40 8.21 7.18 -11.71
CA ASP A 40 9.09 6.52 -10.72
C ASP A 40 8.33 5.89 -9.53
N LEU A 41 7.04 5.59 -9.72
CA LEU A 41 6.24 4.92 -8.70
C LEU A 41 6.76 3.49 -8.46
N GLU A 42 7.08 3.19 -7.19
CA GLU A 42 7.44 1.86 -6.70
C GLU A 42 6.20 1.16 -6.13
N ILE A 43 5.97 -0.09 -6.54
CA ILE A 43 4.89 -0.93 -6.02
C ILE A 43 5.50 -2.10 -5.27
N ILE A 44 5.10 -2.28 -4.01
CA ILE A 44 5.47 -3.46 -3.23
C ILE A 44 4.22 -4.33 -3.05
N ASP A 45 4.26 -5.55 -3.58
CA ASP A 45 3.21 -6.54 -3.39
C ASP A 45 3.45 -7.37 -2.12
N LEU A 46 2.39 -7.58 -1.34
CA LEU A 46 2.43 -8.35 -0.12
C LEU A 46 1.16 -9.18 0.01
N GLN A 47 1.30 -10.47 0.30
CA GLN A 47 0.18 -11.33 0.64
C GLN A 47 -0.10 -11.26 2.14
N VAL A 48 -1.36 -11.07 2.50
CA VAL A 48 -1.83 -10.94 3.88
C VAL A 48 -3.04 -11.83 4.09
N ASP A 49 -3.00 -12.64 5.14
CA ASP A 49 -4.16 -13.41 5.60
C ASP A 49 -4.94 -12.58 6.62
N PHE A 50 -6.13 -12.12 6.24
CA PHE A 50 -7.01 -11.35 7.11
C PHE A 50 -7.70 -12.22 8.17
N SER A 51 -7.64 -13.54 8.02
CA SER A 51 -8.15 -14.50 9.01
C SER A 51 -7.17 -14.70 10.17
N ASP A 52 -5.89 -14.39 9.96
CA ASP A 52 -4.84 -14.50 10.98
C ASP A 52 -4.40 -13.11 11.50
N PRO A 53 -4.73 -12.75 12.76
CA PRO A 53 -4.29 -11.50 13.37
C PRO A 53 -2.77 -11.32 13.39
N GLU A 54 -2.00 -12.41 13.47
CA GLU A 54 -0.54 -12.35 13.47
C GLU A 54 -0.01 -12.01 12.07
N SER A 55 -0.64 -12.51 11.01
CA SER A 55 -0.36 -12.13 9.62
C SER A 55 -0.59 -10.63 9.39
N ILE A 56 -1.75 -10.10 9.84
CA ILE A 56 -2.05 -8.66 9.78
C ILE A 56 -0.99 -7.85 10.53
N LYS A 57 -0.64 -8.27 11.75
CA LYS A 57 0.35 -7.57 12.57
C LYS A 57 1.73 -7.55 11.90
N LYS A 58 2.17 -8.67 11.34
CA LYS A 58 3.43 -8.78 10.59
C LYS A 58 3.43 -7.88 9.37
N TYR A 59 2.32 -7.84 8.61
CA TYR A 59 2.16 -6.93 7.49
C TYR A 59 2.33 -5.48 7.94
N LEU A 60 1.56 -5.03 8.93
CA LEU A 60 1.65 -3.65 9.40
C LEU A 60 3.04 -3.30 9.94
N ASP A 61 3.69 -4.20 10.67
CA ASP A 61 5.04 -4.00 11.21
C ASP A 61 6.08 -3.87 10.10
N ARG A 62 5.97 -4.75 9.09
CA ARG A 62 6.81 -4.74 7.89
C ARG A 62 6.61 -3.46 7.09
N THR A 63 5.37 -3.13 6.74
CA THR A 63 5.05 -1.92 5.97
C THR A 63 5.48 -0.66 6.71
N THR A 64 5.35 -0.60 8.04
CA THR A 64 5.86 0.55 8.83
C THR A 64 7.36 0.71 8.69
N ARG A 65 8.13 -0.38 8.74
CA ARG A 65 9.58 -0.33 8.55
C ARG A 65 9.93 0.06 7.11
N GLU A 66 9.32 -0.58 6.12
CA GLU A 66 9.57 -0.32 4.70
C GLU A 66 9.24 1.13 4.34
N THR A 67 8.13 1.67 4.83
CA THR A 67 7.77 3.09 4.60
C THR A 67 8.80 4.03 5.21
N LEU A 68 9.27 3.77 6.43
CA LEU A 68 10.34 4.58 7.03
C LEU A 68 11.64 4.51 6.23
N GLU A 69 11.99 3.34 5.70
CA GLU A 69 13.17 3.17 4.83
C GLU A 69 12.99 3.85 3.48
N ALA A 70 11.78 3.81 2.92
CA ALA A 70 11.43 4.49 1.66
C ALA A 70 11.50 6.01 1.81
N GLU A 71 11.05 6.56 2.93
CA GLU A 71 11.16 8.00 3.22
C GLU A 71 12.61 8.49 3.26
N VAL A 72 13.52 7.67 3.79
CA VAL A 72 14.97 7.99 3.74
C VAL A 72 15.50 8.03 2.31
N LYS A 73 14.87 7.31 1.38
CA LYS A 73 15.18 7.32 -0.05
C LYS A 73 14.43 8.41 -0.83
N GLY A 74 13.62 9.25 -0.17
CA GLY A 74 12.82 10.29 -0.82
C GLY A 74 11.50 9.79 -1.41
N LEU A 75 11.01 8.63 -0.96
CA LEU A 75 9.73 8.06 -1.36
C LEU A 75 8.71 8.16 -0.22
N LYS A 76 7.45 8.45 -0.55
CA LYS A 76 6.33 8.45 0.40
C LYS A 76 5.31 7.39 0.04
N LEU A 77 4.75 6.73 1.06
CA LEU A 77 3.59 5.85 0.87
C LEU A 77 2.35 6.71 0.53
N LEU A 78 1.92 6.66 -0.72
CA LEU A 78 0.77 7.42 -1.22
C LEU A 78 -0.54 6.69 -0.95
N ALA A 79 -0.57 5.38 -1.23
CA ALA A 79 -1.79 4.59 -1.15
C ALA A 79 -1.51 3.10 -0.96
N MET A 80 -2.56 2.37 -0.57
CA MET A 80 -2.61 0.92 -0.56
C MET A 80 -3.72 0.44 -1.50
N VAL A 81 -3.45 -0.62 -2.26
CA VAL A 81 -4.44 -1.23 -3.14
C VAL A 81 -4.62 -2.68 -2.74
N LEU A 82 -5.84 -3.07 -2.38
CA LEU A 82 -6.18 -4.48 -2.14
C LEU A 82 -6.75 -5.08 -3.41
N GLU A 83 -6.21 -6.21 -3.83
CA GLU A 83 -6.83 -7.05 -4.85
C GLU A 83 -7.80 -8.05 -4.21
N LYS A 84 -9.06 -8.01 -4.66
CA LYS A 84 -10.13 -8.91 -4.23
C LYS A 84 -10.93 -9.37 -5.43
N GLU A 85 -10.84 -10.66 -5.75
CA GLU A 85 -11.69 -11.33 -6.76
C GLU A 85 -11.70 -10.59 -8.13
N GLY A 86 -10.54 -10.10 -8.57
CA GLY A 86 -10.39 -9.33 -9.82
C GLY A 86 -10.85 -7.86 -9.75
N SER A 87 -11.19 -7.38 -8.55
CA SER A 87 -11.44 -5.97 -8.26
C SER A 87 -10.33 -5.37 -7.40
N TYR A 88 -10.13 -4.06 -7.51
CA TYR A 88 -9.10 -3.33 -6.79
C TYR A 88 -9.73 -2.27 -5.88
N ILE A 89 -9.40 -2.33 -4.58
CA ILE A 89 -9.87 -1.39 -3.58
C ILE A 89 -8.70 -0.48 -3.21
N PHE A 90 -8.81 0.81 -3.55
CA PHE A 90 -7.81 1.81 -3.24
C PHE A 90 -8.09 2.45 -1.88
N SER A 91 -7.03 2.62 -1.09
CA SER A 91 -7.02 3.40 0.14
C SER A 91 -5.91 4.44 0.08
N SER A 92 -6.30 5.71 0.09
CA SER A 92 -5.40 6.86 0.06
C SER A 92 -5.97 7.98 0.92
N LYS A 93 -5.10 8.82 1.47
CA LYS A 93 -5.55 10.08 2.11
C LYS A 93 -5.90 11.16 1.10
N GLU A 94 -5.21 11.17 -0.02
CA GLU A 94 -5.40 12.12 -1.09
C GLU A 94 -6.38 11.56 -2.11
N GLU A 95 -7.19 12.42 -2.72
CA GLU A 95 -8.09 12.03 -3.80
C GLU A 95 -7.25 11.72 -5.04
N LEU A 96 -7.19 10.45 -5.41
CA LEU A 96 -6.45 9.99 -6.58
C LEU A 96 -7.31 10.17 -7.83
N SER A 97 -6.74 10.79 -8.87
CA SER A 97 -7.41 10.91 -10.16
C SER A 97 -7.67 9.53 -10.77
N GLU A 98 -8.75 9.43 -11.55
CA GLU A 98 -9.09 8.18 -12.25
C GLU A 98 -7.98 7.74 -13.21
N ASP A 99 -7.28 8.69 -13.84
CA ASP A 99 -6.15 8.40 -14.72
C ASP A 99 -4.96 7.82 -13.93
N PHE A 100 -4.70 8.34 -12.73
CA PHE A 100 -3.66 7.79 -11.84
C PHE A 100 -4.00 6.35 -11.43
N LYS A 101 -5.24 6.10 -11.00
CA LYS A 101 -5.68 4.74 -10.64
C LYS A 101 -5.49 3.78 -11.81
N LYS A 102 -5.86 4.17 -13.04
CA LYS A 102 -5.66 3.34 -14.23
C LYS A 102 -4.19 3.00 -14.47
N GLN A 103 -3.29 3.99 -14.39
CA GLN A 103 -1.85 3.74 -14.55
C GLN A 103 -1.31 2.78 -13.48
N VAL A 104 -1.75 2.93 -12.23
CA VAL A 104 -1.39 2.00 -11.16
C VAL A 104 -1.87 0.59 -11.47
N LEU A 105 -3.12 0.43 -11.91
CA LEU A 105 -3.66 -0.88 -12.29
C LEU A 105 -2.87 -1.51 -13.44
N GLU A 106 -2.53 -0.73 -14.47
CA GLU A 106 -1.70 -1.20 -15.58
C GLU A 106 -0.32 -1.67 -15.08
N LYS A 107 0.33 -0.91 -14.19
CA LYS A 107 1.60 -1.34 -13.57
C LYS A 107 1.45 -2.61 -12.73
N ILE A 108 0.36 -2.74 -11.97
CA ILE A 108 0.09 -3.95 -11.17
C ILE A 108 -0.08 -5.17 -12.08
N GLU A 109 -0.83 -5.06 -13.19
CA GLU A 109 -1.01 -6.15 -14.14
C GLU A 109 0.32 -6.52 -14.83
N GLN A 110 1.15 -5.53 -15.19
CA GLN A 110 2.50 -5.80 -15.73
C GLN A 110 3.37 -6.60 -14.75
N ILE A 111 3.38 -6.23 -13.46
CA ILE A 111 4.14 -6.94 -12.42
C ILE A 111 3.65 -8.39 -12.24
N LYS A 112 2.38 -8.68 -12.53
CA LYS A 112 1.83 -10.04 -12.46
C LYS A 112 2.17 -10.90 -13.68
N GLU A 113 2.39 -10.29 -14.84
CA GLU A 113 2.71 -11.00 -16.09
C GLU A 113 4.20 -11.35 -16.22
N GLU A 114 5.09 -10.71 -15.45
CA GLU A 114 6.52 -11.06 -15.31
C GLU A 114 6.77 -12.25 -14.36
#